data_AF-V6HG01-F1
#
_entry.id   AF-V6HG01-F1
#
_cell.length_a   1.000
_cell.length_b   1.000
_cell.length_c   1.000
_cell.angle_alpha   90.00
_cell.angle_beta   90.00
_cell.angle_gamma   90.00
#
_symmetry.space_group_name_H-M   'P 1'
#
loop_
_entity.id
_entity.type
_entity.pdbx_description
1 polymer ?
#
loop_
_entity_poly.entity_id
_entity_poly.type
_entity_poly.pdbx_seq_one_letter_code
_entity_poly.pdbx_strand_id
1 'polypeptide(L)'
;MRVKYRPISFFLAATIVFLQFDCKNQGTDPQNQILLAALVLSGQYDPVGESVTSALDSVSSSMEGLTGEGSSLAFSEKKGGTREALLSVLGRFWNRGFDFGELGAYNLSFQCWGGGSYKRQVTSVNGYDFIDNYLVSSSRIPNSAFFVSKTFQDCTFLPFTSWQIEGSSEAIWSGLSGARPFIQSGSTLTIGLNRKVKSGSNRITKLTGTGSSLSFSGASPSTKQAASISWTSVSGSSISFYTQTISILREGYIGSNPLFSHTISTPTPLQIGVDKSSSDFLNWYRIWGTGTIQVVHQEEGFTATVAIISPVKWRYVDCLPKSGSISFTLSGSRNGSGTVIFSGGKGSYSYSGTDTKGNSASGAGLIDFSSCSIPTL
;
A
#
# COMPACT_ATOMS: atom_id res chain seq x y z
N MET A 1 -9.53 38.86 33.50
CA MET A 1 -10.27 38.41 32.30
C MET A 1 -10.50 36.91 32.40
N ARG A 2 -11.76 36.47 32.55
CA ARG A 2 -12.13 35.04 32.56
C ARG A 2 -12.67 34.68 31.18
N VAL A 3 -11.98 33.80 30.47
CA VAL A 3 -12.46 33.24 29.19
C VAL A 3 -13.33 32.02 29.51
N LYS A 4 -14.60 32.07 29.10
CA LYS A 4 -15.56 30.98 29.22
C LYS A 4 -15.31 29.94 28.11
N TYR A 5 -15.08 28.70 28.49
CA TYR A 5 -15.17 27.56 27.57
C TYR A 5 -16.65 27.30 27.22
N ARG A 6 -16.95 27.21 25.92
CA ARG A 6 -18.21 26.66 25.42
C ARG A 6 -18.01 25.16 25.13
N PRO A 7 -18.94 24.28 25.53
CA PRO A 7 -18.91 22.87 25.13
C PRO A 7 -19.36 22.73 23.67
N ILE A 8 -18.60 22.00 22.88
CA ILE A 8 -19.00 21.57 21.52
C ILE A 8 -19.93 20.37 21.72
N SER A 9 -21.23 20.62 21.56
CA SER A 9 -22.28 19.59 21.58
C SER A 9 -22.41 18.91 20.21
N PHE A 10 -22.37 17.58 20.23
CA PHE A 10 -23.13 16.61 19.42
C PHE A 10 -23.60 17.05 18.02
N PHE A 11 -22.89 16.59 16.99
CA PHE A 11 -23.44 16.26 15.67
C PHE A 11 -22.89 14.90 15.23
N LEU A 12 -23.33 13.85 15.91
CA LEU A 12 -23.12 12.45 15.47
C LEU A 12 -24.36 11.62 15.79
N ALA A 13 -25.54 12.09 15.35
CA ALA A 13 -26.80 11.38 15.50
C ALA A 13 -27.84 11.89 14.49
N ALA A 14 -27.62 11.68 13.19
CA ALA A 14 -28.65 11.96 12.18
C ALA A 14 -28.56 11.20 10.85
N THR A 15 -27.68 10.19 10.68
CA THR A 15 -27.54 9.48 9.39
C THR A 15 -27.54 7.95 9.46
N ILE A 16 -27.96 7.35 10.58
CA ILE A 16 -28.11 5.87 10.73
C ILE A 16 -29.60 5.49 10.88
N VAL A 17 -30.51 6.05 10.07
CA VAL A 17 -31.96 5.73 10.18
C VAL A 17 -32.63 5.40 8.83
N PHE A 18 -31.89 5.20 7.72
CA PHE A 18 -32.52 4.87 6.42
C PHE A 18 -32.08 3.54 5.76
N LEU A 19 -31.69 2.52 6.55
CA LEU A 19 -31.44 1.16 6.03
C LEU A 19 -32.17 0.05 6.82
N GLN A 20 -33.43 0.29 7.17
CA GLN A 20 -34.33 -0.77 7.63
C GLN A 20 -35.58 -0.83 6.75
N PHE A 21 -35.48 -1.46 5.59
CA PHE A 21 -36.54 -2.10 4.77
C PHE A 21 -35.76 -2.87 3.68
N ASP A 22 -35.92 -4.16 3.38
CA ASP A 22 -36.93 -5.15 3.69
C ASP A 22 -36.26 -6.52 3.45
N CYS A 23 -35.97 -7.30 4.50
CA CYS A 23 -35.51 -8.68 4.36
C CYS A 23 -36.71 -9.59 4.61
N LYS A 24 -37.41 -9.98 3.53
CA LYS A 24 -38.35 -11.10 3.59
C LYS A 24 -38.23 -11.95 2.32
N ASN A 25 -37.89 -13.22 2.56
CA ASN A 25 -37.97 -14.37 1.66
C ASN A 25 -37.01 -14.43 0.47
N GLN A 26 -35.91 -15.16 0.67
CA GLN A 26 -35.50 -16.36 -0.09
C GLN A 26 -34.22 -16.85 0.58
N GLY A 27 -34.25 -17.97 1.30
CA GLY A 27 -34.05 -19.28 0.68
C GLY A 27 -32.55 -19.62 0.72
N THR A 28 -32.15 -20.50 1.64
CA THR A 28 -30.81 -21.08 1.73
C THR A 28 -30.48 -21.84 0.44
N ASP A 29 -29.46 -21.41 -0.32
CA ASP A 29 -28.86 -22.24 -1.40
C ASP A 29 -27.40 -21.80 -1.70
N PRO A 30 -26.49 -22.74 -2.10
CA PRO A 30 -25.05 -22.62 -1.97
C PRO A 30 -24.41 -21.93 -3.19
N GLN A 31 -24.21 -20.61 -3.13
CA GLN A 31 -23.61 -19.82 -4.23
C GLN A 31 -22.17 -19.34 -4.00
N ASN A 32 -21.32 -20.14 -3.35
CA ASN A 32 -19.91 -19.76 -3.12
C ASN A 32 -18.91 -20.30 -4.15
N GLN A 33 -19.35 -21.04 -5.19
CA GLN A 33 -18.49 -21.49 -6.29
C GLN A 33 -18.69 -20.71 -7.60
N ILE A 34 -19.69 -19.83 -7.65
CA ILE A 34 -20.09 -19.17 -8.89
C ILE A 34 -19.30 -17.90 -9.16
N LEU A 35 -18.59 -17.26 -8.21
CA LEU A 35 -18.02 -15.95 -8.51
C LEU A 35 -16.79 -16.00 -9.45
N LEU A 36 -15.91 -17.00 -9.30
CA LEU A 36 -14.75 -17.16 -10.20
C LEU A 36 -15.18 -17.80 -11.53
N ALA A 37 -16.08 -18.79 -11.47
CA ALA A 37 -16.75 -19.29 -12.66
C ALA A 37 -17.51 -18.16 -13.37
N ALA A 38 -18.18 -17.25 -12.68
CA ALA A 38 -18.90 -16.12 -13.27
C ALA A 38 -17.97 -14.98 -13.69
N LEU A 39 -16.82 -14.74 -13.07
CA LEU A 39 -15.80 -13.77 -13.54
C LEU A 39 -15.07 -14.28 -14.80
N VAL A 40 -14.82 -15.60 -14.85
CA VAL A 40 -14.26 -16.29 -16.03
C VAL A 40 -15.32 -16.47 -17.13
N LEU A 41 -16.58 -16.78 -16.79
CA LEU A 41 -17.71 -16.92 -17.71
C LEU A 41 -18.33 -15.57 -18.13
N SER A 42 -18.06 -14.47 -17.41
CA SER A 42 -18.45 -13.09 -17.80
C SER A 42 -17.36 -12.33 -18.56
N GLY A 43 -16.19 -12.94 -18.79
CA GLY A 43 -15.08 -12.30 -19.49
C GLY A 43 -14.41 -11.16 -18.71
N GLN A 44 -14.49 -11.15 -17.38
CA GLN A 44 -13.93 -10.10 -16.51
C GLN A 44 -12.53 -10.39 -15.96
N TYR A 45 -12.03 -11.63 -16.06
CA TYR A 45 -10.63 -11.96 -15.74
C TYR A 45 -9.67 -11.26 -16.73
N ASP A 46 -8.80 -10.39 -16.21
CA ASP A 46 -7.78 -9.68 -16.99
C ASP A 46 -6.43 -9.74 -16.27
N PRO A 47 -5.66 -10.84 -16.47
CA PRO A 47 -4.41 -11.05 -15.73
C PRO A 47 -3.36 -9.98 -16.02
N VAL A 48 -3.43 -9.35 -17.20
CA VAL A 48 -2.56 -8.21 -17.54
C VAL A 48 -2.94 -7.00 -16.70
N GLY A 49 -4.22 -6.65 -16.63
CA GLY A 49 -4.73 -5.59 -15.76
C GLY A 49 -4.36 -5.81 -14.29
N GLU A 50 -4.52 -7.03 -13.78
CA GLU A 50 -4.16 -7.42 -12.40
C GLU A 50 -2.64 -7.31 -12.13
N SER A 51 -1.81 -7.70 -13.10
CA SER A 51 -0.35 -7.59 -12.99
C SER A 51 0.12 -6.14 -12.94
N VAL A 52 -0.40 -5.30 -13.83
CA VAL A 52 -0.10 -3.85 -13.86
C VAL A 52 -0.59 -3.17 -12.58
N THR A 53 -1.77 -3.54 -12.10
CA THR A 53 -2.33 -3.08 -10.83
C THR A 53 -1.40 -3.44 -9.66
N SER A 54 -0.85 -4.66 -9.64
CA SER A 54 0.07 -5.09 -8.58
C SER A 54 1.41 -4.34 -8.60
N ALA A 55 1.92 -3.99 -9.78
CA ALA A 55 3.07 -3.11 -9.89
C ALA A 55 2.77 -1.73 -9.29
N LEU A 56 1.62 -1.14 -9.64
CA LEU A 56 1.23 0.20 -9.20
C LEU A 56 0.91 0.27 -7.71
N ASP A 57 0.35 -0.78 -7.13
CA ASP A 57 0.17 -0.86 -5.68
C ASP A 57 1.48 -0.83 -4.93
N SER A 58 2.51 -1.46 -5.47
CA SER A 58 3.82 -1.52 -4.82
C SER A 58 4.50 -0.14 -4.82
N VAL A 59 4.21 0.70 -5.83
CA VAL A 59 4.59 2.12 -5.87
C VAL A 59 3.70 2.95 -4.95
N SER A 60 2.39 2.75 -5.00
CA SER A 60 1.45 3.52 -4.18
C SER A 60 1.76 3.29 -2.70
N SER A 61 1.83 2.03 -2.25
CA SER A 61 2.14 1.66 -0.86
C SER A 61 3.47 2.26 -0.36
N SER A 62 4.45 2.47 -1.24
CA SER A 62 5.71 3.13 -0.86
C SER A 62 5.63 4.66 -0.80
N MET A 63 4.68 5.25 -1.53
CA MET A 63 4.36 6.67 -1.48
C MET A 63 3.44 7.02 -0.31
N GLU A 64 2.52 6.12 0.07
CA GLU A 64 1.64 6.24 1.24
C GLU A 64 2.41 6.19 2.57
N GLY A 65 3.58 5.52 2.55
CA GLY A 65 4.18 4.97 3.75
C GLY A 65 5.67 5.24 3.90
N LEU A 66 6.06 6.49 4.13
CA LEU A 66 7.03 6.71 5.21
C LEU A 66 6.34 6.74 6.59
N THR A 67 5.00 6.63 6.63
CA THR A 67 4.21 6.47 7.86
C THR A 67 3.00 5.51 7.74
N GLY A 68 2.21 5.49 6.67
CA GLY A 68 0.97 4.69 6.61
C GLY A 68 1.13 3.30 5.99
N GLU A 69 1.01 2.23 6.78
CA GLU A 69 0.93 0.84 6.31
C GLU A 69 -0.43 0.47 5.67
N GLY A 70 -0.99 1.36 4.86
CA GLY A 70 -2.08 1.00 3.97
C GLY A 70 -1.55 0.02 2.94
N SER A 71 -2.03 -1.22 2.93
CA SER A 71 -1.97 -2.01 1.71
C SER A 71 -2.95 -1.32 0.75
N SER A 72 -2.45 -0.40 -0.08
CA SER A 72 -3.23 0.09 -1.21
C SER A 72 -3.52 -1.14 -2.08
N LEU A 73 -4.77 -1.54 -2.11
CA LEU A 73 -5.26 -2.55 -3.06
C LEU A 73 -5.87 -1.74 -4.19
N ALA A 74 -5.14 -1.59 -5.28
CA ALA A 74 -5.74 -1.26 -6.54
C ALA A 74 -6.41 -2.53 -7.05
N PHE A 75 -7.61 -2.35 -7.57
CA PHE A 75 -8.34 -3.41 -8.25
C PHE A 75 -8.46 -2.99 -9.70
N SER A 76 -8.15 -3.91 -10.60
CA SER A 76 -8.50 -3.75 -12.00
C SER A 76 -10.00 -3.99 -12.13
N GLU A 77 -10.74 -2.99 -12.58
CA GLU A 77 -12.18 -3.12 -12.83
C GLU A 77 -12.44 -2.96 -14.33
N LYS A 78 -13.06 -3.98 -14.95
CA LYS A 78 -13.72 -3.79 -16.25
C LYS A 78 -15.05 -3.11 -15.98
N LYS A 79 -15.28 -1.91 -16.55
CA LYS A 79 -16.48 -1.06 -16.43
C LYS A 79 -17.70 -1.78 -15.82
N GLY A 80 -17.76 -1.83 -14.48
CA GLY A 80 -18.84 -2.38 -13.67
C GLY A 80 -19.80 -1.28 -13.21
N GLY A 81 -20.94 -1.67 -12.67
CA GLY A 81 -22.02 -0.77 -12.24
C GLY A 81 -21.64 0.12 -11.06
N THR A 82 -22.46 1.15 -10.82
CA THR A 82 -22.26 2.16 -9.76
C THR A 82 -22.29 1.58 -8.33
N ARG A 83 -22.78 0.36 -8.15
CA ARG A 83 -22.95 -0.31 -6.85
C ARG A 83 -21.66 -0.99 -6.38
N GLU A 84 -20.92 -1.62 -7.29
CA GLU A 84 -19.60 -2.21 -7.03
C GLU A 84 -18.57 -1.14 -6.65
N ALA A 85 -18.63 0.03 -7.31
CA ALA A 85 -17.79 1.18 -7.02
C ALA A 85 -17.95 1.67 -5.56
N LEU A 86 -19.18 1.81 -5.06
CA LEU A 86 -19.47 2.32 -3.71
C LEU A 86 -18.96 1.37 -2.61
N LEU A 87 -19.15 0.05 -2.78
CA LEU A 87 -18.66 -0.95 -1.83
C LEU A 87 -17.13 -1.02 -1.80
N SER A 88 -16.48 -0.81 -2.95
CA SER A 88 -15.01 -0.76 -3.03
C SER A 88 -14.45 0.48 -2.29
N VAL A 89 -15.12 1.63 -2.38
CA VAL A 89 -14.68 2.88 -1.71
C VAL A 89 -14.81 2.77 -0.19
N LEU A 90 -15.92 2.20 0.30
CA LEU A 90 -16.09 1.96 1.73
C LEU A 90 -15.06 0.94 2.23
N GLY A 91 -14.85 -0.18 1.52
CA GLY A 91 -13.81 -1.16 1.87
C GLY A 91 -12.40 -0.54 1.96
N ARG A 92 -12.06 0.38 1.05
CA ARG A 92 -10.76 1.09 1.02
C ARG A 92 -10.53 2.02 2.22
N PHE A 93 -11.56 2.73 2.67
CA PHE A 93 -11.47 3.59 3.85
C PHE A 93 -11.21 2.77 5.13
N TRP A 94 -11.81 1.58 5.22
CA TRP A 94 -11.67 0.69 6.38
C TRP A 94 -10.41 -0.20 6.35
N ASN A 95 -9.82 -0.48 5.18
CA ASN A 95 -8.58 -1.26 5.00
C ASN A 95 -7.30 -0.58 5.56
N ARG A 96 -7.47 0.60 6.16
CA ARG A 96 -6.42 1.59 6.32
C ARG A 96 -5.66 1.52 7.64
N GLY A 97 -6.18 0.77 8.61
CA GLY A 97 -5.59 0.66 9.95
C GLY A 97 -5.34 2.02 10.62
N PHE A 98 -4.69 2.01 11.77
CA PHE A 98 -4.15 3.24 12.37
C PHE A 98 -2.68 3.40 11.95
N ASP A 99 -2.34 4.59 11.43
CA ASP A 99 -0.94 5.00 11.20
C ASP A 99 -0.39 5.59 12.51
N PHE A 100 0.57 4.91 13.12
CA PHE A 100 1.23 5.33 14.37
C PHE A 100 2.61 5.97 14.15
N GLY A 101 3.00 6.25 12.90
CA GLY A 101 4.29 6.83 12.55
C GLY A 101 5.48 5.89 12.76
N GLU A 102 6.29 5.67 11.72
CA GLU A 102 7.42 4.72 11.77
C GLU A 102 8.62 5.20 12.58
N LEU A 103 8.73 6.51 12.84
CA LEU A 103 9.90 7.13 13.48
C LEU A 103 9.80 7.24 15.01
N GLY A 104 8.68 6.82 15.62
CA GLY A 104 8.53 6.84 17.08
C GLY A 104 9.21 5.65 17.74
N ALA A 105 9.98 5.85 18.81
CA ALA A 105 10.66 4.79 19.57
C ALA A 105 9.85 4.26 20.77
N TYR A 106 8.53 4.22 20.65
CA TYR A 106 7.65 3.73 21.71
C TYR A 106 7.02 2.37 21.37
N ASN A 107 6.89 1.53 22.38
CA ASN A 107 6.14 0.27 22.27
C ASN A 107 4.65 0.54 22.38
N LEU A 108 3.84 -0.19 21.62
CA LEU A 108 2.38 -0.09 21.67
C LEU A 108 1.79 -1.50 21.61
N SER A 109 0.77 -1.78 22.41
CA SER A 109 0.04 -3.04 22.35
C SER A 109 -1.41 -2.80 22.72
N PHE A 110 -2.33 -3.34 21.93
CA PHE A 110 -3.76 -3.27 22.21
C PHE A 110 -4.51 -4.47 21.65
N GLN A 111 -5.67 -4.74 22.23
CA GLN A 111 -6.65 -5.67 21.66
C GLN A 111 -7.46 -4.94 20.60
N CYS A 112 -7.59 -5.56 19.42
CA CYS A 112 -8.36 -4.98 18.34
C CYS A 112 -9.86 -5.09 18.67
N TRP A 113 -10.67 -4.08 18.35
CA TRP A 113 -12.06 -4.03 18.86
C TRP A 113 -12.96 -5.13 18.29
N GLY A 114 -12.64 -5.63 17.09
CA GLY A 114 -13.31 -6.79 16.48
C GLY A 114 -12.67 -8.13 16.84
N GLY A 115 -11.69 -8.16 17.75
CA GLY A 115 -10.98 -9.37 18.17
C GLY A 115 -9.56 -9.46 17.62
N GLY A 116 -8.74 -10.30 18.27
CA GLY A 116 -7.30 -10.40 18.00
C GLY A 116 -6.50 -9.27 18.64
N SER A 117 -5.19 -9.24 18.37
CA SER A 117 -4.28 -8.27 18.98
C SER A 117 -3.31 -7.65 18.00
N TYR A 118 -2.89 -6.43 18.34
CA TYR A 118 -1.83 -5.70 17.67
C TYR A 118 -0.71 -5.43 18.66
N LYS A 119 0.54 -5.66 18.24
CA LYS A 119 1.73 -5.35 19.01
C LYS A 119 2.77 -4.66 18.13
N ARG A 120 3.23 -3.51 18.56
CA ARG A 120 4.40 -2.78 18.04
C ARG A 120 5.52 -2.83 19.07
N GLN A 121 6.69 -3.26 18.63
CA GLN A 121 7.91 -3.29 19.42
C GLN A 121 9.00 -2.50 18.71
N VAL A 122 9.67 -1.63 19.45
CA VAL A 122 10.84 -0.90 18.96
C VAL A 122 12.06 -1.34 19.74
N THR A 123 13.10 -1.71 19.01
CA THR A 123 14.44 -1.94 19.54
C THR A 123 15.35 -0.84 19.03
N SER A 124 15.98 -0.12 19.96
CA SER A 124 16.97 0.91 19.64
C SER A 124 18.14 0.83 20.63
N VAL A 125 19.31 1.35 20.24
CA VAL A 125 20.54 1.21 21.04
C VAL A 125 20.48 2.04 22.33
N ASN A 126 19.85 3.23 22.31
CA ASN A 126 19.79 4.14 23.46
C ASN A 126 18.37 4.54 23.91
N GLY A 127 17.32 3.98 23.32
CA GLY A 127 15.93 4.20 23.77
C GLY A 127 15.29 5.55 23.41
N TYR A 128 16.00 6.46 22.74
CA TYR A 128 15.49 7.80 22.37
C TYR A 128 15.14 7.94 20.88
N ASP A 129 14.08 8.70 20.59
CA ASP A 129 13.70 9.12 19.24
C ASP A 129 13.78 10.63 19.00
N PHE A 130 13.33 11.07 17.82
CA PHE A 130 13.28 12.47 17.44
C PHE A 130 12.27 13.28 18.27
N ILE A 131 11.22 12.64 18.79
CA ILE A 131 10.20 13.26 19.63
C ILE A 131 10.80 13.56 21.02
N ASP A 132 11.56 12.63 21.59
CA ASP A 132 12.30 12.81 22.85
C ASP A 132 13.24 14.02 22.81
N ASN A 133 13.96 14.18 21.69
CA ASN A 133 14.84 15.33 21.50
C ASN A 133 14.08 16.66 21.42
N TYR A 134 12.84 16.65 20.92
CA TYR A 134 12.02 17.85 20.73
C TYR A 134 11.18 18.23 21.95
N LEU A 135 10.55 17.26 22.60
CA LEU A 135 9.58 17.47 23.69
C LEU A 135 10.18 17.28 25.08
N VAL A 136 11.23 16.48 25.25
CA VAL A 136 11.73 16.10 26.58
C VAL A 136 13.05 16.78 26.91
N SER A 137 14.08 16.63 26.07
CA SER A 137 15.36 17.32 26.26
C SER A 137 16.20 17.33 24.98
N SER A 138 16.77 18.49 24.65
CA SER A 138 17.71 18.63 23.53
C SER A 138 19.03 17.86 23.74
N SER A 139 19.31 17.36 24.95
CA SER A 139 20.46 16.50 25.24
C SER A 139 20.23 15.02 24.90
N ARG A 140 19.00 14.59 24.63
CA ARG A 140 18.69 13.22 24.19
C ARG A 140 18.91 13.12 22.69
N ILE A 141 20.05 12.57 22.28
CA ILE A 141 20.39 12.40 20.86
C ILE A 141 19.59 11.20 20.31
N PRO A 142 18.79 11.39 19.24
CA PRO A 142 18.03 10.29 18.65
C PRO A 142 18.99 9.24 18.09
N ASN A 143 18.57 7.97 18.13
CA ASN A 143 19.39 6.89 17.60
C ASN A 143 19.57 7.02 16.08
N SER A 144 20.77 6.68 15.61
CA SER A 144 21.07 6.62 14.18
C SER A 144 20.43 5.40 13.48
N ALA A 145 19.91 4.45 14.26
CA ALA A 145 19.26 3.24 13.77
C ALA A 145 18.20 2.72 14.75
N PHE A 146 17.16 2.09 14.22
CA PHE A 146 16.12 1.42 15.00
C PHE A 146 15.49 0.28 14.22
N PHE A 147 14.99 -0.70 14.97
CA PHE A 147 14.17 -1.78 14.47
C PHE A 147 12.77 -1.66 15.03
N VAL A 148 11.77 -1.70 14.16
CA VAL A 148 10.35 -1.71 14.52
C VAL A 148 9.76 -3.02 14.03
N SER A 149 9.14 -3.77 14.93
CA SER A 149 8.36 -4.96 14.59
C SER A 149 6.90 -4.71 14.93
N LYS A 150 6.01 -5.00 13.99
CA LYS A 150 4.57 -4.98 14.17
C LYS A 150 4.04 -6.37 13.91
N THR A 151 3.28 -6.88 14.87
CA THR A 151 2.66 -8.20 14.80
C THR A 151 1.17 -8.04 14.94
N PHE A 152 0.45 -8.64 14.00
CA PHE A 152 -1.00 -8.75 13.96
C PHE A 152 -1.35 -10.21 14.24
N GLN A 153 -2.05 -10.46 15.34
CA GLN A 153 -2.58 -11.78 15.65
C GLN A 153 -4.09 -11.74 15.43
N ASP A 154 -4.51 -12.14 14.23
CA ASP A 154 -5.93 -12.24 13.86
C ASP A 154 -6.72 -10.94 14.14
N CYS A 155 -6.04 -9.80 14.00
CA CYS A 155 -6.54 -8.49 14.39
C CYS A 155 -7.64 -8.02 13.45
N THR A 156 -8.82 -7.85 14.00
CA THR A 156 -9.97 -7.21 13.37
C THR A 156 -10.16 -5.87 14.07
N PHE A 157 -9.81 -4.77 13.40
CA PHE A 157 -9.77 -3.46 14.07
C PHE A 157 -11.12 -3.03 14.61
N LEU A 158 -12.21 -3.35 13.90
CA LEU A 158 -13.55 -2.93 14.25
C LEU A 158 -14.54 -4.09 14.14
N PRO A 159 -15.49 -4.20 15.08
CA PRO A 159 -16.34 -5.39 15.22
C PRO A 159 -17.34 -5.60 14.08
N PHE A 160 -17.59 -4.57 13.27
CA PHE A 160 -18.48 -4.62 12.11
C PHE A 160 -17.76 -4.83 10.79
N THR A 161 -16.44 -5.03 10.81
CA THR A 161 -15.64 -5.29 9.60
C THR A 161 -15.41 -6.79 9.45
N SER A 162 -15.51 -7.29 8.22
CA SER A 162 -15.15 -8.66 7.88
C SER A 162 -13.66 -8.80 7.52
N TRP A 163 -12.82 -7.91 8.02
CA TRP A 163 -11.42 -7.78 7.62
C TRP A 163 -10.52 -8.14 8.77
N GLN A 164 -9.65 -9.11 8.55
CA GLN A 164 -8.73 -9.62 9.56
C GLN A 164 -7.31 -9.58 9.03
N ILE A 165 -6.41 -8.97 9.80
CA ILE A 165 -4.98 -8.91 9.48
C ILE A 165 -4.23 -9.87 10.39
N GLU A 166 -3.33 -10.64 9.78
CA GLU A 166 -2.50 -11.62 10.44
C GLU A 166 -1.06 -11.51 9.92
N GLY A 167 -0.08 -11.76 10.78
CA GLY A 167 1.35 -11.81 10.41
C GLY A 167 2.13 -10.59 10.90
N SER A 168 3.25 -10.29 10.25
CA SER A 168 4.23 -9.30 10.70
C SER A 168 4.68 -8.33 9.61
N SER A 169 4.97 -7.11 10.04
CA SER A 169 5.66 -6.05 9.29
C SER A 169 6.85 -5.60 10.12
N GLU A 170 8.04 -5.58 9.53
CA GLU A 170 9.27 -5.22 10.21
C GLU A 170 9.99 -4.12 9.43
N ALA A 171 10.49 -3.11 10.12
CA ALA A 171 11.19 -1.98 9.53
C ALA A 171 12.51 -1.76 10.25
N ILE A 172 13.58 -1.59 9.49
CA ILE A 172 14.90 -1.22 9.99
C ILE A 172 15.27 0.12 9.37
N TRP A 173 15.50 1.10 10.23
CA TRP A 173 16.14 2.35 9.84
C TRP A 173 17.60 2.34 10.23
N SER A 174 18.44 2.91 9.37
CA SER A 174 19.87 3.10 9.62
C SER A 174 20.37 4.39 8.98
N GLY A 175 21.52 4.89 9.44
CA GLY A 175 22.16 6.10 8.91
C GLY A 175 21.38 7.38 9.18
N LEU A 176 20.51 7.39 10.19
CA LEU A 176 19.74 8.59 10.55
C LEU A 176 20.64 9.65 11.18
N SER A 177 20.40 10.91 10.83
CA SER A 177 21.11 12.03 11.46
C SER A 177 20.75 12.14 12.94
N GLY A 178 21.76 12.11 13.81
CA GLY A 178 21.62 12.40 15.24
C GLY A 178 21.65 13.90 15.56
N ALA A 179 21.97 14.77 14.59
CA ALA A 179 22.15 16.20 14.80
C ALA A 179 21.08 17.02 14.06
N ARG A 180 20.68 18.14 14.67
CA ARG A 180 19.78 19.10 14.04
C ARG A 180 20.53 19.96 13.01
N PRO A 181 19.94 20.25 11.84
CA PRO A 181 18.64 19.75 11.34
C PRO A 181 18.71 18.25 10.96
N PHE A 182 17.64 17.51 11.27
CA PHE A 182 17.55 16.06 11.02
C PHE A 182 17.31 15.76 9.53
N ILE A 183 18.30 16.07 8.70
CA ILE A 183 18.26 15.83 7.26
C ILE A 183 18.54 14.34 7.00
N GLN A 184 17.66 13.72 6.22
CA GLN A 184 17.81 12.34 5.77
C GLN A 184 18.78 12.33 4.59
N SER A 185 20.06 12.09 4.86
CA SER A 185 21.10 11.99 3.84
C SER A 185 22.03 10.85 4.21
N GLY A 186 22.11 9.84 3.36
CA GLY A 186 22.79 8.57 3.64
C GLY A 186 22.01 7.61 4.53
N SER A 187 20.73 7.90 4.82
CA SER A 187 19.88 6.99 5.58
C SER A 187 19.25 5.92 4.69
N THR A 188 18.90 4.79 5.30
CA THR A 188 18.20 3.69 4.65
C THR A 188 17.06 3.20 5.52
N LEU A 189 15.94 2.86 4.89
CA LEU A 189 14.80 2.15 5.47
C LEU A 189 14.65 0.82 4.73
N THR A 190 14.77 -0.28 5.45
CA THR A 190 14.48 -1.62 4.92
C THR A 190 13.21 -2.14 5.56
N ILE A 191 12.24 -2.54 4.74
CA ILE A 191 10.95 -3.07 5.17
C ILE A 191 10.90 -4.54 4.82
N GLY A 192 10.55 -5.39 5.78
CA GLY A 192 10.23 -6.79 5.59
C GLY A 192 8.76 -7.07 5.90
N LEU A 193 8.18 -7.99 5.14
CA LEU A 193 6.75 -8.28 5.20
C LEU A 193 6.51 -9.78 5.24
N ASN A 194 5.57 -10.18 6.08
CA ASN A 194 4.88 -11.47 6.01
C ASN A 194 3.47 -11.25 6.55
N ARG A 195 2.58 -10.70 5.71
CA ARG A 195 1.22 -10.32 6.10
C ARG A 195 0.19 -11.09 5.30
N LYS A 196 -0.92 -11.38 5.97
CA LYS A 196 -2.12 -11.99 5.41
C LYS A 196 -3.31 -11.12 5.78
N VAL A 197 -4.10 -10.77 4.78
CA VAL A 197 -5.35 -10.02 4.95
C VAL A 197 -6.48 -10.92 4.50
N LYS A 198 -7.39 -11.24 5.41
CA LYS A 198 -8.63 -11.97 5.12
C LYS A 198 -9.74 -10.95 4.95
N SER A 199 -10.59 -11.15 3.95
CA SER A 199 -11.72 -10.29 3.62
C SER A 199 -12.97 -11.11 3.38
N GLY A 200 -14.03 -10.80 4.10
CA GLY A 200 -15.27 -11.56 4.01
C GLY A 200 -15.08 -12.99 4.52
N SER A 201 -15.91 -13.91 4.06
CA SER A 201 -15.85 -15.31 4.52
C SER A 201 -14.64 -16.08 4.00
N ASN A 202 -14.20 -15.82 2.75
CA ASN A 202 -13.27 -16.71 2.06
C ASN A 202 -12.16 -16.02 1.25
N ARG A 203 -12.05 -14.68 1.19
CA ARG A 203 -11.00 -14.04 0.37
C ARG A 203 -9.75 -13.79 1.20
N ILE A 204 -8.59 -14.11 0.63
CA ILE A 204 -7.31 -13.96 1.31
C ILE A 204 -6.32 -13.30 0.36
N THR A 205 -5.60 -12.30 0.83
CA THR A 205 -4.43 -11.75 0.16
C THR A 205 -3.22 -11.90 1.06
N LYS A 206 -2.13 -12.41 0.53
CA LYS A 206 -0.87 -12.60 1.24
C LYS A 206 0.23 -11.77 0.58
N LEU A 207 1.04 -11.10 1.40
CA LEU A 207 2.19 -10.33 0.97
C LEU A 207 3.42 -10.82 1.75
N THR A 208 4.42 -11.29 1.02
CA THR A 208 5.66 -11.84 1.60
C THR A 208 6.86 -11.17 0.95
N GLY A 209 7.84 -10.72 1.72
CA GLY A 209 9.12 -10.29 1.19
C GLY A 209 9.89 -11.47 0.59
N THR A 210 10.53 -11.27 -0.56
CA THR A 210 11.32 -12.30 -1.26
C THR A 210 12.82 -11.97 -1.33
N GLY A 211 13.21 -10.81 -0.82
CA GLY A 211 14.61 -10.39 -0.76
C GLY A 211 15.43 -11.08 0.33
N SER A 212 16.54 -10.46 0.71
CA SER A 212 17.43 -10.93 1.77
C SER A 212 16.74 -10.98 3.13
N SER A 213 17.20 -11.88 3.99
CA SER A 213 16.84 -11.88 5.41
C SER A 213 17.25 -10.56 6.06
N LEU A 214 16.40 -10.04 6.94
CA LEU A 214 16.70 -8.84 7.71
C LEU A 214 17.61 -9.18 8.90
N SER A 215 18.48 -8.26 9.28
CA SER A 215 19.33 -8.39 10.47
C SER A 215 19.45 -7.05 11.19
N PHE A 216 19.35 -7.08 12.52
CA PHE A 216 19.50 -5.91 13.37
C PHE A 216 20.11 -6.31 14.72
N SER A 217 21.06 -5.53 15.22
CA SER A 217 21.70 -5.84 16.51
C SER A 217 20.68 -5.74 17.65
N GLY A 218 20.57 -6.78 18.48
CA GLY A 218 19.63 -6.81 19.61
C GLY A 218 18.19 -7.17 19.25
N ALA A 219 17.93 -7.57 18.00
CA ALA A 219 16.64 -8.13 17.58
C ALA A 219 16.84 -9.31 16.62
N SER A 220 15.82 -10.16 16.51
CA SER A 220 15.80 -11.27 15.55
C SER A 220 14.63 -11.07 14.59
N PRO A 221 14.82 -10.30 13.50
CA PRO A 221 13.79 -10.14 12.48
C PRO A 221 13.33 -11.49 11.93
N SER A 222 12.03 -11.62 11.71
CA SER A 222 11.37 -12.85 11.25
C SER A 222 10.98 -12.80 9.77
N THR A 223 11.01 -11.62 9.17
CA THR A 223 10.60 -11.39 7.80
C THR A 223 11.80 -11.23 6.86
N LYS A 224 11.53 -11.37 5.55
CA LYS A 224 12.49 -11.06 4.49
C LYS A 224 12.19 -9.68 3.91
N GLN A 225 13.21 -9.05 3.36
CA GLN A 225 13.10 -7.75 2.71
C GLN A 225 12.04 -7.78 1.61
N ALA A 226 11.08 -6.88 1.73
CA ALA A 226 10.03 -6.58 0.78
C ALA A 226 10.33 -5.28 0.00
N ALA A 227 10.91 -4.30 0.68
CA ALA A 227 11.35 -3.06 0.07
C ALA A 227 12.59 -2.50 0.78
N SER A 228 13.39 -1.71 0.05
CA SER A 228 14.44 -0.89 0.65
C SER A 228 14.44 0.49 0.01
N ILE A 229 14.54 1.51 0.85
CA ILE A 229 14.50 2.92 0.48
C ILE A 229 15.81 3.55 0.94
N SER A 230 16.46 4.31 0.06
CA SER A 230 17.72 4.98 0.37
C SER A 230 17.67 6.45 -0.02
N TRP A 231 17.99 7.30 0.95
CA TRP A 231 18.06 8.75 0.78
C TRP A 231 19.51 9.15 0.51
N THR A 232 19.82 9.57 -0.71
CA THR A 232 21.19 9.98 -1.07
C THR A 232 21.43 11.47 -0.85
N SER A 233 20.43 12.31 -1.11
CA SER A 233 20.46 13.75 -0.81
C SER A 233 19.05 14.32 -0.71
N VAL A 234 18.77 15.10 0.34
CA VAL A 234 17.49 15.80 0.53
C VAL A 234 17.78 17.30 0.54
N SER A 235 17.20 18.02 -0.42
CA SER A 235 17.24 19.48 -0.48
C SER A 235 16.03 20.07 0.24
N GLY A 236 16.25 21.08 1.09
CA GLY A 236 15.17 21.75 1.83
C GLY A 236 14.29 22.67 0.98
N SER A 237 14.67 22.94 -0.28
CA SER A 237 14.08 24.00 -1.12
C SER A 237 13.76 23.57 -2.56
N SER A 238 13.94 22.30 -2.93
CA SER A 238 13.65 21.77 -4.26
C SER A 238 13.14 20.33 -4.19
N ILE A 239 12.89 19.70 -5.35
CA ILE A 239 12.47 18.30 -5.40
C ILE A 239 13.62 17.44 -4.86
N SER A 240 13.38 16.75 -3.75
CA SER A 240 14.31 15.77 -3.18
C SER A 240 14.02 14.39 -3.73
N PHE A 241 15.02 13.54 -3.93
CA PHE A 241 14.83 12.20 -4.44
C PHE A 241 15.37 11.14 -3.50
N TYR A 242 14.68 10.01 -3.44
CA TYR A 242 15.19 8.77 -2.86
C TYR A 242 15.06 7.64 -3.88
N THR A 243 15.87 6.62 -3.70
CA THR A 243 15.75 5.39 -4.49
C THR A 243 14.98 4.34 -3.70
N GLN A 244 14.26 3.49 -4.42
CA GLN A 244 13.54 2.38 -3.84
C GLN A 244 13.76 1.09 -4.64
N THR A 245 13.95 -0.01 -3.94
CA THR A 245 13.88 -1.37 -4.50
C THR A 245 12.72 -2.13 -3.88
N ILE A 246 12.13 -3.06 -4.65
CA ILE A 246 10.99 -3.89 -4.24
C ILE A 246 11.30 -5.35 -4.57
N SER A 247 10.88 -6.26 -3.69
CA SER A 247 10.99 -7.72 -3.84
C SER A 247 9.90 -8.39 -3.04
N ILE A 248 8.73 -8.58 -3.65
CA ILE A 248 7.51 -9.05 -2.98
C ILE A 248 6.92 -10.24 -3.73
N LEU A 249 6.41 -11.21 -3.00
CA LEU A 249 5.46 -12.20 -3.49
C LEU A 249 4.07 -11.79 -2.99
N ARG A 250 3.14 -11.58 -3.93
CA ARG A 250 1.74 -11.27 -3.65
C ARG A 250 0.87 -12.39 -4.16
N GLU A 251 0.05 -12.95 -3.28
CA GLU A 251 -0.81 -14.09 -3.58
C GLU A 251 -2.25 -13.74 -3.22
N GLY A 252 -3.20 -14.08 -4.09
CA GLY A 252 -4.63 -13.95 -3.85
C GLY A 252 -5.30 -15.32 -3.82
N TYR A 253 -6.26 -15.52 -2.91
CA TYR A 253 -7.01 -16.77 -2.80
C TYR A 253 -8.50 -16.54 -2.57
N ILE A 254 -9.32 -17.52 -3.00
CA ILE A 254 -10.69 -17.73 -2.53
C ILE A 254 -10.76 -19.12 -1.89
N GLY A 255 -10.96 -19.15 -0.58
CA GLY A 255 -10.81 -20.36 0.21
C GLY A 255 -9.36 -20.85 0.10
N SER A 256 -9.19 -22.09 -0.36
CA SER A 256 -7.90 -22.70 -0.64
C SER A 256 -7.42 -22.53 -2.08
N ASN A 257 -8.24 -21.95 -2.97
CA ASN A 257 -7.93 -21.88 -4.41
C ASN A 257 -7.13 -20.60 -4.71
N PRO A 258 -5.94 -20.69 -5.30
CA PRO A 258 -5.19 -19.52 -5.74
C PRO A 258 -5.93 -18.83 -6.89
N LEU A 259 -5.99 -17.50 -6.82
CA LEU A 259 -6.49 -16.64 -7.89
C LEU A 259 -5.35 -16.13 -8.77
N PHE A 260 -4.29 -15.66 -8.12
CA PHE A 260 -3.11 -15.13 -8.77
C PHE A 260 -1.92 -15.22 -7.81
N SER A 261 -0.74 -15.28 -8.38
CA SER A 261 0.54 -15.21 -7.70
C SER A 261 1.48 -14.35 -8.52
N HIS A 262 1.87 -13.23 -7.92
CA HIS A 262 2.69 -12.20 -8.53
C HIS A 262 4.01 -12.11 -7.80
N THR A 263 5.11 -12.43 -8.50
CA THR A 263 6.45 -12.06 -8.05
C THR A 263 6.77 -10.68 -8.58
N ILE A 264 6.88 -9.71 -7.68
CA ILE A 264 7.07 -8.29 -7.98
C ILE A 264 8.50 -7.92 -7.61
N SER A 265 9.24 -7.33 -8.55
CA SER A 265 10.60 -6.86 -8.33
C SER A 265 10.88 -5.55 -9.07
N THR A 266 11.96 -4.87 -8.72
CA THR A 266 12.46 -3.70 -9.44
C THR A 266 13.78 -4.03 -10.14
N PRO A 267 13.79 -4.35 -11.45
CA PRO A 267 15.03 -4.60 -12.18
C PRO A 267 15.98 -3.41 -12.16
N THR A 268 15.44 -2.19 -12.18
CA THR A 268 16.17 -0.95 -11.91
C THR A 268 15.51 -0.22 -10.73
N PRO A 269 16.29 0.33 -9.78
CA PRO A 269 15.72 1.04 -8.65
C PRO A 269 14.78 2.16 -9.09
N LEU A 270 13.65 2.29 -8.41
CA LEU A 270 12.70 3.37 -8.64
C LEU A 270 13.26 4.65 -8.03
N GLN A 271 13.15 5.75 -8.77
CA GLN A 271 13.48 7.07 -8.25
C GLN A 271 12.18 7.78 -7.89
N ILE A 272 11.99 8.06 -6.60
CA ILE A 272 10.81 8.75 -6.10
C ILE A 272 11.20 10.13 -5.61
N GLY A 273 10.57 11.14 -6.21
CA GLY A 273 10.72 12.55 -5.88
C GLY A 273 9.71 13.01 -4.85
N VAL A 274 10.12 13.93 -3.99
CA VAL A 274 9.30 14.67 -3.05
C VAL A 274 9.31 16.13 -3.49
N ASP A 275 8.22 16.56 -4.11
CA ASP A 275 8.04 17.92 -4.58
C ASP A 275 7.25 18.73 -3.55
N LYS A 276 7.97 19.63 -2.87
CA LYS A 276 7.44 20.61 -1.91
C LYS A 276 7.63 22.04 -2.42
N SER A 277 7.73 22.24 -3.73
CA SER A 277 8.00 23.56 -4.33
C SER A 277 6.83 24.55 -4.13
N SER A 278 5.61 24.06 -3.95
CA SER A 278 4.45 24.88 -3.62
C SER A 278 4.47 25.32 -2.16
N SER A 279 4.11 26.59 -1.90
CA SER A 279 3.87 27.11 -0.54
C SER A 279 2.60 26.53 0.09
N ASP A 280 1.63 26.10 -0.72
CA ASP A 280 0.45 25.36 -0.28
C ASP A 280 0.76 23.87 -0.21
N PHE A 281 0.72 23.31 1.01
CA PHE A 281 0.98 21.91 1.28
C PHE A 281 -0.04 20.97 0.62
N LEU A 282 -1.25 21.47 0.29
CA LEU A 282 -2.26 20.72 -0.44
C LEU A 282 -1.84 20.41 -1.88
N ASN A 283 -0.84 21.13 -2.40
CA ASN A 283 -0.27 20.98 -3.73
C ASN A 283 1.15 20.38 -3.71
N TRP A 284 1.52 19.67 -2.65
CA TRP A 284 2.73 18.86 -2.63
C TRP A 284 2.52 17.55 -3.38
N TYR A 285 3.57 17.06 -4.02
CA TYR A 285 3.52 15.84 -4.82
C TYR A 285 4.62 14.84 -4.46
N ARG A 286 4.31 13.55 -4.62
CA ARG A 286 5.27 12.48 -4.85
C ARG A 286 5.39 12.26 -6.34
N ILE A 287 6.61 12.03 -6.84
CA ILE A 287 6.86 11.88 -8.26
C ILE A 287 7.55 10.55 -8.48
N TRP A 288 6.93 9.63 -9.22
CA TRP A 288 7.67 8.51 -9.78
C TRP A 288 8.43 9.02 -11.01
N GLY A 289 9.74 9.21 -10.86
CA GLY A 289 10.59 9.88 -11.83
C GLY A 289 11.25 8.94 -12.84
N THR A 290 11.88 7.87 -12.35
CA THR A 290 12.56 6.85 -13.17
C THR A 290 12.51 5.46 -12.52
N GLY A 291 13.05 4.45 -13.20
CA GLY A 291 13.12 3.06 -12.75
C GLY A 291 12.05 2.16 -13.37
N THR A 292 12.18 0.85 -13.16
CA THR A 292 11.31 -0.17 -13.75
C THR A 292 10.82 -1.14 -12.69
N ILE A 293 9.60 -1.64 -12.91
CA ILE A 293 8.99 -2.68 -12.07
C ILE A 293 8.67 -3.86 -12.95
N GLN A 294 8.94 -5.05 -12.46
CA GLN A 294 8.62 -6.30 -13.11
C GLN A 294 7.62 -7.06 -12.26
N VAL A 295 6.61 -7.62 -12.91
CA VAL A 295 5.63 -8.52 -12.30
C VAL A 295 5.61 -9.81 -13.11
N VAL A 296 6.03 -10.91 -12.48
CA VAL A 296 5.89 -12.25 -13.04
C VAL A 296 4.55 -12.81 -12.55
N HIS A 297 3.64 -13.05 -13.49
CA HIS A 297 2.35 -13.67 -13.22
C HIS A 297 2.49 -15.18 -13.39
N GLN A 298 2.47 -15.92 -12.29
CA GLN A 298 2.88 -17.33 -12.25
C GLN A 298 1.89 -18.24 -12.97
N GLU A 299 0.59 -17.99 -12.84
CA GLU A 299 -0.48 -18.87 -13.33
C GLU A 299 -0.51 -18.91 -14.86
N GLU A 300 -0.31 -17.76 -15.50
CA GLU A 300 -0.26 -17.62 -16.96
C GLU A 300 1.16 -17.70 -17.52
N GLY A 301 2.21 -17.53 -16.71
CA GLY A 301 3.60 -17.64 -17.16
C GLY A 301 4.10 -16.48 -18.04
N PHE A 302 3.57 -15.27 -17.85
CA PHE A 302 4.09 -14.07 -18.51
C PHE A 302 4.69 -13.10 -17.48
N THR A 303 5.49 -12.18 -18.01
CA THR A 303 6.10 -11.07 -17.28
C THR A 303 5.57 -9.75 -17.82
N ALA A 304 5.05 -8.90 -16.95
CA ALA A 304 4.78 -7.50 -17.23
C ALA A 304 5.93 -6.63 -16.70
N THR A 305 6.61 -5.91 -17.59
CA THR A 305 7.63 -4.93 -17.20
C THR A 305 7.09 -3.52 -17.41
N VAL A 306 6.93 -2.78 -16.32
CA VAL A 306 6.42 -1.41 -16.27
C VAL A 306 7.57 -0.42 -16.29
N ALA A 307 7.47 0.59 -17.15
CA ALA A 307 8.42 1.67 -17.30
C ALA A 307 7.71 3.02 -17.43
N ILE A 308 8.38 4.09 -17.01
CA ILE A 308 7.82 5.44 -17.05
C ILE A 308 7.95 6.03 -18.46
N ILE A 309 6.85 6.60 -18.95
CA ILE A 309 6.84 7.43 -20.16
C ILE A 309 6.95 8.90 -19.75
N SER A 310 6.11 9.32 -18.79
CA SER A 310 6.14 10.65 -18.20
C SER A 310 6.02 10.57 -16.68
N PRO A 311 6.76 11.41 -15.91
CA PRO A 311 6.78 11.32 -14.46
C PRO A 311 5.37 11.35 -13.88
N VAL A 312 5.06 10.34 -13.07
CA VAL A 312 3.72 10.20 -12.52
C VAL A 312 3.66 10.91 -11.18
N LYS A 313 2.71 11.85 -11.05
CA LYS A 313 2.56 12.73 -9.88
C LYS A 313 1.43 12.22 -9.00
N TRP A 314 1.72 11.90 -7.75
CA TRP A 314 0.74 11.61 -6.70
C TRP A 314 0.61 12.80 -5.79
N ARG A 315 -0.60 13.22 -5.51
CA ARG A 315 -0.83 14.32 -4.57
C ARG A 315 -0.58 13.82 -3.15
N TYR A 316 0.14 14.62 -2.36
CA TYR A 316 0.61 14.21 -1.03
C TYR A 316 -0.53 14.02 -0.03
N VAL A 317 -1.61 14.80 -0.15
CA VAL A 317 -2.69 14.81 0.84
C VAL A 317 -3.60 13.60 0.80
N ASP A 318 -3.83 13.05 -0.39
CA ASP A 318 -4.76 11.95 -0.64
C ASP A 318 -4.10 10.74 -1.29
N CYS A 319 -2.82 10.81 -1.63
CA CYS A 319 -2.08 9.79 -2.38
C CYS A 319 -2.80 9.35 -3.66
N LEU A 320 -3.51 10.25 -4.33
CA LEU A 320 -4.14 9.93 -5.61
C LEU A 320 -3.27 10.41 -6.78
N PRO A 321 -3.15 9.61 -7.86
CA PRO A 321 -2.39 10.02 -9.02
C PRO A 321 -3.11 11.15 -9.76
N LYS A 322 -2.40 12.26 -9.97
CA LYS A 322 -2.94 13.45 -10.63
C LYS A 322 -2.69 13.44 -12.14
N SER A 323 -1.51 13.02 -12.56
CA SER A 323 -1.05 13.07 -13.95
C SER A 323 0.13 12.14 -14.19
N GLY A 324 0.40 11.85 -15.45
CA GLY A 324 1.57 11.10 -15.92
C GLY A 324 1.17 9.87 -16.71
N SER A 325 2.16 9.10 -17.15
CA SER A 325 1.92 7.87 -17.90
C SER A 325 3.06 6.88 -17.78
N ILE A 326 2.69 5.61 -17.83
CA ILE A 326 3.62 4.48 -17.90
C ILE A 326 3.31 3.63 -19.12
N SER A 327 4.30 2.94 -19.61
CA SER A 327 4.17 1.81 -20.53
C SER A 327 4.40 0.52 -19.78
N PHE A 328 3.85 -0.56 -20.29
CA PHE A 328 4.28 -1.89 -19.90
C PHE A 328 4.46 -2.79 -21.11
N THR A 329 5.45 -3.66 -21.04
CA THR A 329 5.70 -4.71 -22.04
C THR A 329 5.38 -6.06 -21.45
N LEU A 330 4.77 -6.92 -22.24
CA LEU A 330 4.47 -8.31 -21.90
C LEU A 330 5.47 -9.21 -22.60
N SER A 331 6.02 -10.18 -21.87
CA SER A 331 6.89 -11.23 -22.42
C SER A 331 6.62 -12.60 -21.79
N GLY A 332 6.98 -13.68 -22.48
CA GLY A 332 6.77 -15.06 -22.03
C GLY A 332 5.61 -15.72 -22.78
N SER A 333 4.63 -16.25 -22.05
CA SER A 333 3.43 -16.86 -22.66
C SER A 333 2.52 -15.85 -23.38
N ARG A 334 2.68 -14.55 -23.09
CA ARG A 334 2.04 -13.42 -23.75
C ARG A 334 3.10 -12.41 -24.16
N ASN A 335 3.01 -11.92 -25.39
CA ASN A 335 3.89 -10.88 -25.92
C ASN A 335 3.08 -9.67 -26.34
N GLY A 336 3.50 -8.46 -25.98
CA GLY A 336 2.72 -7.28 -26.30
C GLY A 336 3.14 -6.05 -25.53
N SER A 337 2.32 -5.02 -25.62
CA SER A 337 2.54 -3.79 -24.86
C SER A 337 1.24 -3.08 -24.55
N GLY A 338 1.31 -2.21 -23.56
CA GLY A 338 0.22 -1.35 -23.17
C GLY A 338 0.71 -0.09 -22.49
N THR A 339 -0.25 0.75 -22.14
CA THR A 339 0.00 2.01 -21.44
C THR A 339 -1.00 2.18 -20.31
N VAL A 340 -0.60 2.95 -19.30
CA VAL A 340 -1.51 3.49 -18.28
C VAL A 340 -1.37 5.00 -18.29
N ILE A 341 -2.51 5.69 -18.36
CA ILE A 341 -2.61 7.14 -18.28
C ILE A 341 -3.26 7.51 -16.97
N PHE A 342 -2.61 8.38 -16.21
CA PHE A 342 -3.09 8.83 -14.91
C PHE A 342 -3.81 10.16 -15.03
N SER A 343 -5.03 10.23 -14.48
CA SER A 343 -5.81 11.45 -14.42
C SER A 343 -6.88 11.38 -13.34
N GLY A 344 -7.06 12.48 -12.61
CA GLY A 344 -8.20 12.63 -11.71
C GLY A 344 -8.27 11.60 -10.59
N GLY A 345 -7.13 11.09 -10.12
CA GLY A 345 -7.04 10.06 -9.08
C GLY A 345 -7.22 8.62 -9.57
N LYS A 346 -7.28 8.41 -10.89
CA LYS A 346 -7.46 7.09 -11.52
C LYS A 346 -6.36 6.82 -12.53
N GLY A 347 -6.13 5.55 -12.82
CA GLY A 347 -5.33 5.08 -13.96
C GLY A 347 -6.26 4.45 -15.00
N SER A 348 -6.13 4.81 -16.27
CA SER A 348 -6.78 4.09 -17.36
C SER A 348 -5.74 3.29 -18.10
N TYR A 349 -5.91 1.98 -18.20
CA TYR A 349 -4.97 1.12 -18.92
C TYR A 349 -5.56 0.60 -20.22
N SER A 350 -4.70 0.38 -21.19
CA SER A 350 -5.02 -0.32 -22.42
C SER A 350 -3.82 -1.12 -22.90
N TYR A 351 -4.05 -2.29 -23.49
CA TYR A 351 -2.99 -3.11 -24.06
C TYR A 351 -3.45 -3.88 -25.29
N SER A 352 -2.45 -4.30 -26.04
CA SER A 352 -2.56 -5.29 -27.10
C SER A 352 -1.41 -6.29 -26.97
N GLY A 353 -1.70 -7.56 -27.15
CA GLY A 353 -0.70 -8.62 -27.18
C GLY A 353 -1.17 -9.86 -27.89
N THR A 354 -0.27 -10.80 -28.06
CA THR A 354 -0.50 -12.11 -28.66
C THR A 354 -0.07 -13.21 -27.70
N ASP A 355 -0.83 -14.30 -27.67
CA ASP A 355 -0.40 -15.52 -26.99
C ASP A 355 0.61 -16.32 -27.85
N THR A 356 1.17 -17.39 -27.29
CA THR A 356 2.10 -18.29 -28.00
C THR A 356 1.47 -19.02 -29.19
N LYS A 357 0.14 -19.01 -29.32
CA LYS A 357 -0.61 -19.61 -30.44
C LYS A 357 -0.93 -18.59 -31.53
N GLY A 358 -0.52 -17.32 -31.37
CA GLY A 358 -0.77 -16.24 -32.32
C GLY A 358 -2.13 -15.56 -32.17
N ASN A 359 -2.91 -15.90 -31.13
CA ASN A 359 -4.19 -15.24 -30.89
C ASN A 359 -3.94 -13.85 -30.33
N SER A 360 -4.48 -12.83 -31.01
CA SER A 360 -4.42 -11.45 -30.53
C SER A 360 -5.46 -11.21 -29.45
N ALA A 361 -5.03 -10.60 -28.34
CA ALA A 361 -5.86 -10.14 -27.24
C ALA A 361 -5.60 -8.66 -27.00
N SER A 362 -6.66 -7.90 -26.80
CA SER A 362 -6.59 -6.53 -26.31
C SER A 362 -7.51 -6.35 -25.13
N GLY A 363 -7.12 -5.47 -24.22
CA GLY A 363 -7.89 -5.19 -23.01
C GLY A 363 -7.72 -3.73 -22.62
N ALA A 364 -8.74 -3.20 -21.96
CA ALA A 364 -8.71 -1.88 -21.38
C ALA A 364 -9.59 -1.85 -20.13
N GLY A 365 -9.22 -1.01 -19.17
CA GLY A 365 -9.94 -0.90 -17.91
C GLY A 365 -9.47 0.27 -17.07
N LEU A 366 -10.02 0.35 -15.86
CA LEU A 366 -9.65 1.36 -14.88
C LEU A 366 -8.92 0.70 -13.71
N ILE A 367 -7.89 1.40 -13.25
CA ILE A 367 -7.16 1.13 -12.04
C ILE A 367 -7.58 2.22 -11.06
N ASP A 368 -8.21 1.79 -9.98
CA ASP A 368 -8.68 2.69 -8.95
C ASP A 368 -7.76 2.61 -7.74
N PHE A 369 -7.28 3.74 -7.27
CA PHE A 369 -6.33 3.83 -6.16
C PHE A 369 -7.08 3.99 -4.84
N SER A 370 -6.59 3.36 -3.77
CA SER A 370 -7.05 3.70 -2.42
C SER A 370 -6.37 5.01 -2.01
N SER A 371 -7.09 5.91 -1.35
CA SER A 371 -6.51 7.18 -0.89
C SER A 371 -5.76 7.02 0.43
N CYS A 372 -4.66 7.76 0.61
CA CYS A 372 -4.18 8.11 1.94
C CYS A 372 -5.07 9.18 2.58
N SER A 373 -5.02 9.26 3.89
CA SER A 373 -5.15 10.49 4.66
C SER A 373 -3.81 10.65 5.36
N ILE A 374 -3.31 11.85 5.32
CA ILE A 374 -2.31 12.29 6.29
C ILE A 374 -2.92 12.01 7.68
N PRO A 375 -2.16 11.48 8.66
CA PRO A 375 -2.53 11.68 10.05
C PRO A 375 -2.54 13.20 10.27
N THR A 376 -3.72 13.82 10.25
CA THR A 376 -3.86 15.17 10.78
C THR A 376 -3.43 15.08 12.23
N LEU A 377 -2.26 15.66 12.51
CA LEU A 377 -1.59 15.79 13.81
C LEU A 377 -2.54 15.82 15.01
#